data_AF-A0A7S3WB14-F1
#
_entry.id   AF-A0A7S3WB14-F1
#
_cell.length_a   1.000
_cell.length_b   1.000
_cell.length_c   1.000
_cell.angle_alpha   90.00
_cell.angle_beta   90.00
_cell.angle_gamma   90.00
#
_symmetry.space_group_name_H-M   'P 1'
#
loop_
_entity.id
_entity.type
_entity.pdbx_description
1 polymer ?
#
loop_
_entity_poly.entity_id
_entity_poly.type
_entity_poly.pdbx_seq_one_letter_code
_entity_poly.pdbx_strand_id
1 'polypeptide(L)'
;HVRAMASYKSTLRFCPTCNNSNWMMGKNETMELVFKCKVCNWVEVVDMQDDPDADEPKKMEDLCCYRHDVLFVAKESIITNPDVVHDPTLTRIYDYECHICLNEEERLRNMG
;
A
#
# COMPACT_ATOMS: atom_id res chain seq x y z
N HIS A 1 -21.91 9.76 9.50
CA HIS A 1 -20.59 9.55 8.87
C HIS A 1 -19.97 8.27 9.41
N VAL A 2 -20.12 7.16 8.70
CA VAL A 2 -19.33 5.95 8.97
C VAL A 2 -17.93 6.25 8.43
N ARG A 3 -16.95 6.49 9.31
CA ARG A 3 -15.55 6.49 8.89
C ARG A 3 -15.31 5.12 8.29
N ALA A 4 -15.02 5.06 6.99
CA ALA A 4 -14.46 3.85 6.41
C ALA A 4 -13.30 3.46 7.33
N MET A 5 -13.34 2.26 7.91
CA MET A 5 -12.19 1.75 8.64
C MET A 5 -11.08 1.70 7.62
N ALA A 6 -10.19 2.70 7.66
CA ALA A 6 -8.94 2.65 6.92
C ALA A 6 -8.30 1.33 7.34
N SER A 7 -8.26 0.39 6.40
CA SER A 7 -7.73 -0.93 6.68
C SER A 7 -6.23 -0.76 6.79
N TYR A 8 -5.76 -0.50 8.01
CA TYR A 8 -4.34 -0.32 8.28
C TYR A 8 -3.60 -1.56 7.78
N LYS A 9 -2.67 -1.36 6.85
CA LYS A 9 -1.84 -2.44 6.31
C LYS A 9 -0.56 -2.49 7.11
N SER A 10 -0.10 -3.70 7.40
CA SER A 10 1.26 -3.88 7.91
C SER A 10 2.22 -3.81 6.73
N THR A 11 3.20 -2.90 6.81
CA THR A 11 4.26 -2.76 5.80
C THR A 11 5.45 -3.63 6.19
N LEU A 12 6.01 -4.37 5.23
CA LEU A 12 7.23 -5.13 5.45
C LEU A 12 8.42 -4.16 5.63
N ARG A 13 9.13 -4.27 6.76
CA ARG A 13 10.30 -3.45 7.10
C ARG A 13 11.60 -4.24 6.99
N PHE A 14 12.67 -3.59 6.55
CA PHE A 14 14.02 -4.17 6.50
C PHE A 14 14.99 -3.37 7.35
N CYS A 15 15.93 -4.06 8.00
CA CYS A 15 16.96 -3.41 8.80
C CYS A 15 17.87 -2.57 7.90
N PRO A 16 18.09 -1.28 8.20
CA PRO A 16 18.92 -0.41 7.37
C PRO A 16 20.40 -0.83 7.36
N THR A 17 20.84 -1.57 8.38
CA THR A 17 22.24 -2.01 8.52
C THR A 17 22.55 -3.30 7.77
N CYS A 18 21.67 -4.30 7.85
CA CYS A 18 21.93 -5.66 7.35
C CYS A 18 20.87 -6.21 6.38
N ASN A 19 19.89 -5.38 6.03
CA ASN A 19 18.79 -5.71 5.11
C ASN A 19 18.02 -6.98 5.48
N ASN A 20 17.97 -7.32 6.77
CA ASN A 20 17.22 -8.46 7.29
C ASN A 20 15.86 -8.01 7.81
N SER A 21 14.81 -8.81 7.59
CA SER A 21 13.43 -8.54 8.03
C SER A 21 13.05 -9.24 9.34
N ASN A 22 13.98 -9.96 9.97
CA ASN A 22 13.70 -10.68 11.20
C ASN A 22 13.79 -9.75 12.42
N TRP A 23 12.64 -9.27 12.84
CA TRP A 23 12.49 -8.33 13.94
C TRP A 23 12.05 -9.01 15.25
N MET A 24 12.53 -8.49 16.37
CA MET A 24 11.89 -8.61 17.69
C MET A 24 11.13 -7.32 17.96
N MET A 25 9.87 -7.46 18.34
CA MET A 25 9.01 -6.33 18.68
C MET A 25 8.91 -6.20 20.20
N GLY A 26 8.89 -4.98 20.70
CA GLY A 26 8.72 -4.68 22.12
C GLY A 26 8.22 -3.28 22.35
N LYS A 27 8.30 -2.86 23.61
CA LYS A 27 8.03 -1.49 24.04
C LYS A 27 9.22 -0.95 24.83
N ASN A 28 9.48 0.35 24.71
CA ASN A 28 10.41 1.06 25.58
C ASN A 28 9.70 1.60 26.84
N GLU A 29 10.42 2.38 27.64
CA GLU A 29 9.91 2.99 28.88
C GLU A 29 8.81 4.03 28.62
N THR A 30 8.82 4.68 27.45
CA THR A 30 7.82 5.64 26.98
C THR A 30 6.60 4.99 26.32
N MET A 31 6.53 3.65 26.30
CA MET A 31 5.45 2.85 25.68
C MET A 31 5.34 2.99 24.15
N GLU A 32 6.45 3.32 23.49
CA GLU A 32 6.54 3.35 22.02
C GLU A 32 6.89 1.96 21.48
N LEU A 33 6.45 1.68 20.25
CA LEU A 33 6.75 0.43 19.56
C LEU A 33 8.23 0.42 19.15
N VAL A 34 8.94 -0.66 19.50
CA VAL A 34 10.37 -0.82 19.18
C VAL A 34 10.60 -2.08 18.37
N PHE A 35 11.33 -1.93 17.25
CA PHE A 35 11.83 -3.02 16.44
C PHE A 35 13.32 -3.22 16.68
N LYS A 36 13.73 -4.43 17.09
CA LYS A 36 15.13 -4.82 17.23
C LYS A 36 15.49 -5.93 16.24
N CYS A 37 16.47 -5.68 15.39
CA CYS A 37 16.93 -6.66 14.41
C CYS A 37 17.58 -7.85 15.13
N LYS A 38 17.15 -9.09 14.81
CA LYS A 38 17.73 -10.29 15.42
C LYS A 38 19.16 -10.61 14.96
N VAL A 39 19.62 -10.03 13.86
CA VAL A 39 20.92 -10.34 13.26
C VAL A 39 21.99 -9.38 13.77
N CYS A 40 21.79 -8.08 13.62
CA CYS A 40 22.79 -7.06 13.95
C CYS A 40 22.47 -6.24 15.21
N ASN A 41 21.35 -6.51 15.89
CA ASN A 41 20.86 -5.78 17.06
C ASN A 41 20.54 -4.30 16.83
N TRP A 42 20.45 -3.84 15.56
CA TRP A 42 19.92 -2.50 15.24
C TRP A 42 18.54 -2.29 15.89
N VAL A 43 18.30 -1.09 16.41
CA VAL A 43 17.04 -0.72 17.08
C VAL A 43 16.41 0.44 16.33
N GLU A 44 15.13 0.30 16.02
CA GLU A 44 14.26 1.33 15.44
C GLU A 44 13.10 1.57 16.40
N VAL A 45 12.88 2.83 16.78
CA VAL A 45 11.72 3.24 17.59
C VAL A 45 10.71 3.86 16.63
N VAL A 46 9.48 3.35 16.65
CA VAL A 46 8.37 3.96 15.90
C VAL A 46 7.74 5.01 16.78
N ASP A 47 8.28 6.23 16.69
CA ASP A 47 7.62 7.40 17.24
C ASP A 47 6.59 7.95 16.22
N MET A 48 5.53 8.58 16.72
CA MET A 48 4.49 9.23 15.91
C MET A 48 4.60 10.76 15.95
N GLN A 49 5.76 11.29 16.35
CA GLN A 49 5.98 12.73 16.38
C GLN A 49 6.29 13.22 14.97
N ASP A 50 5.79 14.41 14.65
CA ASP A 50 6.05 15.04 13.36
C ASP A 50 7.54 15.37 13.24
N ASP A 51 8.18 14.80 12.22
CA ASP A 51 9.57 15.09 11.85
C ASP A 51 9.55 15.94 10.56
N PRO A 52 9.91 17.23 10.62
CA PRO A 52 9.90 18.11 9.46
C PRO A 52 10.95 17.74 8.40
N ASP A 53 11.94 16.92 8.76
CA ASP A 53 13.04 16.53 7.88
C ASP A 53 12.86 15.12 7.28
N ALA A 54 11.77 14.42 7.61
CA ALA A 54 11.49 13.08 7.09
C ALA A 54 10.98 13.10 5.64
N ASP A 55 11.50 12.18 4.80
CA ASP A 55 11.10 12.02 3.40
C ASP A 55 9.62 11.66 3.23
N GLU A 56 9.05 10.92 4.19
CA GLU A 56 7.63 10.58 4.24
C GLU A 56 7.01 10.93 5.60
N PRO A 57 5.76 11.44 5.59
CA PRO A 57 5.03 11.66 6.83
C PRO A 57 4.71 10.33 7.49
N LYS A 58 4.85 10.27 8.82
CA LYS A 58 4.52 9.08 9.61
C LYS A 58 3.02 8.82 9.56
N LYS A 59 2.63 7.56 9.35
CA LYS A 59 1.23 7.17 9.18
C LYS A 59 0.83 6.27 10.34
N MET A 60 -0.45 6.28 10.69
CA MET A 60 -0.99 5.37 11.71
C MET A 60 -0.80 3.89 11.31
N GLU A 61 -0.68 3.61 10.01
CA GLU A 61 -0.27 2.29 9.50
C GLU A 61 1.07 1.80 10.05
N ASP A 62 1.99 2.70 10.42
CA ASP A 62 3.33 2.33 10.88
C ASP A 62 3.30 1.57 12.21
N LEU A 63 2.25 1.77 13.01
CA LEU A 63 2.00 1.05 14.25
C LEU A 63 1.37 -0.34 14.04
N CYS A 64 0.97 -0.69 12.81
CA CYS A 64 0.37 -1.97 12.48
C CYS A 64 1.44 -3.07 12.30
N CYS A 65 1.67 -3.85 13.35
CA CYS A 65 2.63 -4.97 13.32
C CYS A 65 2.13 -6.19 12.55
N TYR A 66 0.83 -6.46 12.59
CA TYR A 66 0.23 -7.63 11.97
C TYR A 66 -1.23 -7.38 11.64
N ARG A 67 -1.65 -7.88 10.48
CA ARG A 67 -3.04 -7.88 10.02
C ARG A 67 -3.38 -9.25 9.48
N HIS A 68 -4.51 -9.79 9.92
CA HIS A 68 -5.09 -11.03 9.39
C HIS A 68 -6.43 -10.70 8.75
N ASP A 69 -6.55 -10.98 7.45
CA ASP A 69 -7.79 -10.84 6.71
C ASP A 69 -8.60 -12.14 6.74
N VAL A 70 -9.69 -12.15 7.52
CA VAL A 70 -10.58 -13.32 7.67
C VAL A 70 -11.65 -13.36 6.58
N LEU A 71 -12.20 -12.20 6.23
CA LEU A 71 -13.11 -12.04 5.10
C LEU A 71 -12.31 -11.34 4.00
N PHE A 72 -11.54 -12.11 3.24
CA PHE A 72 -10.82 -11.60 2.09
C PHE A 72 -11.84 -11.23 1.02
N VAL A 73 -12.33 -9.99 1.06
CA VAL A 73 -12.78 -9.35 -0.17
C VAL A 73 -11.50 -9.10 -0.94
N ALA A 74 -11.26 -9.90 -1.96
CA ALA A 74 -10.31 -9.57 -3.00
C ALA A 74 -10.77 -8.25 -3.61
N LYS A 75 -10.44 -7.13 -2.97
CA LYS A 75 -10.16 -5.92 -3.72
C LYS A 75 -8.87 -6.26 -4.43
N GLU A 76 -9.05 -6.98 -5.53
CA GLU A 76 -8.23 -6.90 -6.71
C GLU A 76 -8.02 -5.41 -6.98
N SER A 77 -7.07 -4.81 -6.26
CA SER A 77 -6.33 -3.67 -6.77
C SER A 77 -5.46 -4.24 -7.88
N ILE A 78 -6.12 -4.71 -8.95
CA ILE A 78 -5.48 -5.03 -10.20
C ILE A 78 -4.97 -3.67 -10.65
N ILE A 79 -3.67 -3.46 -10.46
CA ILE A 79 -2.97 -2.44 -11.22
C ILE A 79 -2.89 -3.05 -12.61
N THR A 80 -3.87 -2.73 -13.44
CA THR A 80 -3.88 -3.16 -14.83
C THR A 80 -2.78 -2.39 -15.55
N ASN A 81 -1.91 -3.09 -16.27
CA ASN A 81 -0.96 -2.42 -17.15
C ASN A 81 -1.77 -1.58 -18.17
N PRO A 82 -1.53 -0.27 -18.31
CA PRO A 82 -2.25 0.56 -19.28
C PRO A 82 -2.12 0.04 -20.72
N ASP A 83 -1.02 -0.65 -21.06
CA ASP A 83 -0.79 -1.20 -22.40
C ASP A 83 -1.71 -2.39 -22.75
N VAL A 84 -2.48 -2.90 -21.78
CA VAL A 84 -3.44 -3.99 -21.99
C VAL A 84 -4.46 -3.66 -23.08
N VAL A 85 -4.74 -2.37 -23.31
CA VAL A 85 -5.68 -1.91 -24.36
C VAL A 85 -5.20 -2.24 -25.78
N HIS A 86 -3.90 -2.52 -25.95
CA HIS A 86 -3.29 -2.88 -27.22
C HIS A 86 -3.17 -4.39 -27.44
N ASP A 87 -3.54 -5.22 -26.45
CA ASP A 87 -3.47 -6.67 -26.57
C ASP A 87 -4.56 -7.18 -27.55
N PRO A 88 -4.18 -7.76 -28.71
CA PRO A 88 -5.14 -8.25 -29.69
C PRO A 88 -5.82 -9.57 -29.26
N THR A 89 -5.33 -10.22 -28.20
CA THR A 89 -5.90 -11.48 -27.69
C THR A 89 -7.08 -11.25 -26.74
N LEU A 90 -7.29 -10.01 -26.29
CA LEU A 90 -8.40 -9.64 -25.42
C LEU A 90 -9.65 -9.27 -26.23
N THR A 91 -10.80 -9.76 -25.78
CA THR A 91 -12.09 -9.41 -26.35
C THR A 91 -12.43 -7.95 -26.05
N ARG A 92 -12.90 -7.22 -27.06
CA ARG A 92 -13.39 -5.84 -26.92
C ARG A 92 -14.91 -5.83 -26.74
N ILE A 93 -15.37 -5.05 -25.75
CA ILE A 93 -16.78 -4.85 -25.42
C ILE A 93 -17.12 -3.41 -25.81
N TYR A 94 -17.97 -3.24 -26.82
CA TYR A 94 -18.34 -1.92 -27.37
C TYR A 94 -19.64 -1.37 -26.78
N ASP A 95 -20.40 -2.20 -26.06
CA ASP A 95 -21.63 -1.86 -25.35
C ASP A 95 -21.40 -1.48 -23.88
N TYR A 96 -20.15 -1.22 -23.50
CA TYR A 96 -19.77 -0.73 -22.18
C TYR A 96 -19.43 0.76 -22.23
N GLU A 97 -20.01 1.56 -21.34
CA GLU A 97 -19.68 2.99 -21.20
C GLU A 97 -18.79 3.21 -19.98
N CYS A 98 -17.57 3.71 -20.21
CA CYS A 98 -16.65 4.06 -19.12
C CYS A 98 -17.23 5.18 -18.25
N HIS A 99 -17.37 4.95 -16.94
CA HIS A 99 -17.94 5.94 -16.01
C HIS A 99 -17.07 7.20 -15.80
N ILE A 100 -15.82 7.21 -16.31
CA ILE A 100 -14.90 8.34 -16.20
C ILE A 100 -14.90 9.18 -17.48
N CYS A 101 -14.66 8.55 -18.64
CA CYS A 101 -14.52 9.25 -19.92
C CYS A 101 -15.70 9.10 -20.87
N LEU A 102 -16.72 8.29 -20.52
CA LEU A 102 -17.93 8.06 -21.33
C LEU A 102 -17.62 7.72 -22.80
N ASN A 103 -16.50 7.02 -23.03
CA ASN A 103 -15.99 6.59 -24.35
C ASN A 103 -15.63 7.72 -25.34
N GLU A 104 -15.26 8.91 -24.85
CA GLU A 104 -14.91 10.06 -25.70
C GLU A 104 -13.67 9.79 -26.60
N GLU A 105 -12.68 9.05 -26.12
CA GLU A 105 -11.48 8.69 -26.90
C GLU A 105 -11.76 7.76 -28.09
N GLU A 106 -12.66 6.79 -27.94
CA GLU A 106 -13.04 5.88 -29.02
C GLU A 106 -13.86 6.62 -30.08
N ARG A 107 -14.64 7.62 -29.65
CA ARG A 107 -15.40 8.51 -30.52
C ARG A 107 -14.49 9.45 -31.34
N LEU A 108 -13.41 9.97 -30.74
CA LEU A 108 -12.42 10.81 -31.43
C LEU A 108 -11.56 10.00 -32.43
N ARG A 109 -11.25 8.73 -32.14
CA ARG A 109 -10.54 7.85 -33.09
C ARG A 109 -11.36 7.45 -34.32
N ASN A 110 -12.68 7.41 -34.22
CA ASN A 110 -13.59 7.08 -35.33
C ASN A 110 -14.03 8.31 -36.16
N MET A 111 -13.56 9.51 -35.83
CA MET A 111 -13.81 10.76 -36.57
C MET A 111 -12.66 11.18 -37.51
N GLY A 112 -11.64 10.33 -37.66
CA GLY A 112 -10.51 10.51 -38.59
C GLY A 112 -10.55 9.53 -39.74
#